data_AF-A0A926B8X0-F1
#
_entry.id   AF-A0A926B8X0-F1
#
_cell.length_a   1.000
_cell.length_b   1.000
_cell.length_c   1.000
_cell.angle_alpha   90.00
_cell.angle_beta   90.00
_cell.angle_gamma   90.00
#
_symmetry.space_group_name_H-M   'P 1'
#
loop_
_entity.id
_entity.type
_entity.pdbx_description
1 polymer ?
#
loop_
_entity_poly.entity_id
_entity_poly.type
_entity_poly.pdbx_seq_one_letter_code
_entity_poly.pdbx_strand_id
1 'polypeptide(L)'
;MALTLPWLVAAVVSAMGEVVWTPNPRLAESVVTRVANETAAVLAARRGVRLTRPLVVRLVDRPQMRIARAVPPPLGSRELMAQLFGHLGLASDGKRPAGTRSAGTRSDSPRDDVPTGLYDLGHDRVLIANWSDLAQGRFAVARDVALALLDRRFDLGRWFQAPRPKVDVTFDAVLARHALAHGDATTQALEHVDPEGDLPPPRALSGILEQVRASILAAHADTPPLELQRRLFIELDGLAFVHGVRARSPWTTVDNLWRRPPASTEQILHPQKYDKSDRPDDVCARLPDFARDRQDPSLIPPNDNGQVVHRDVLGELGVRLFLARAGNDYRAERAAMGWGGDCALLLRTSTSAAGTPLGAPGTSTPTFAAWITTWDDDTDAADFATEATRALATLADVPPTDPRLDHRIDPRGASGRVRLTDARGRLFALDHKGRTVGLVIAAPPDAEKLLERLMTSALAAATRPRRSADQARVRPK
;
A
#
# COMPACT_ATOMS: atom_id res chain seq x y z
N MET A 1 23.02 -24.97 5.78
CA MET A 1 23.17 -24.84 4.32
C MET A 1 23.20 -23.34 4.09
N ALA A 2 24.36 -22.74 3.85
CA ALA A 2 24.52 -21.28 3.90
C ALA A 2 23.46 -20.58 3.02
N LEU A 3 22.79 -19.54 3.55
CA LEU A 3 21.86 -18.72 2.78
C LEU A 3 22.61 -18.00 1.65
N THR A 4 22.49 -18.52 0.44
CA THR A 4 22.99 -17.84 -0.76
C THR A 4 21.91 -16.92 -1.34
N LEU A 5 22.32 -15.86 -2.03
CA LEU A 5 21.42 -14.97 -2.77
C LEU A 5 20.42 -15.74 -3.67
N PRO A 6 20.85 -16.74 -4.47
CA PRO A 6 19.93 -17.57 -5.25
C PRO A 6 18.87 -18.29 -4.42
N TRP A 7 19.23 -18.76 -3.22
CA TRP A 7 18.29 -19.42 -2.34
C TRP A 7 17.25 -18.43 -1.79
N LEU A 8 17.68 -17.23 -1.35
CA LEU A 8 16.74 -16.22 -0.83
C LEU A 8 15.78 -15.74 -1.93
N VAL A 9 16.29 -15.54 -3.15
CA VAL A 9 15.46 -15.25 -4.33
C VAL A 9 14.42 -16.35 -4.51
N ALA A 10 14.82 -17.63 -4.55
CA ALA A 10 13.90 -18.75 -4.71
C ALA A 10 12.86 -18.85 -3.57
N ALA A 11 13.28 -18.56 -2.33
CA ALA A 11 12.40 -18.58 -1.16
C ALA A 11 11.31 -17.52 -1.27
N VAL A 12 11.68 -16.26 -1.54
CA VAL A 12 10.73 -15.15 -1.68
C VAL A 12 9.80 -15.35 -2.88
N VAL A 13 10.35 -15.73 -4.04
CA VAL A 13 9.57 -16.01 -5.27
C VAL A 13 8.58 -17.15 -5.06
N SER A 14 8.98 -18.23 -4.37
CA SER A 14 8.10 -19.34 -4.00
C SER A 14 6.94 -18.90 -3.09
N ALA A 15 7.25 -18.02 -2.14
CA ALA A 15 6.27 -17.48 -1.19
C ALA A 15 5.29 -16.48 -1.85
N MET A 16 5.72 -15.81 -2.92
CA MET A 16 4.89 -14.96 -3.77
C MET A 16 4.11 -15.73 -4.85
N GLY A 17 4.39 -17.03 -5.03
CA GLY A 17 3.70 -17.91 -5.98
C GLY A 17 4.24 -17.89 -7.40
N GLU A 18 5.51 -17.54 -7.59
CA GLU A 18 6.08 -17.22 -8.90
C GLU A 18 6.95 -18.34 -9.52
N VAL A 19 6.88 -19.57 -8.98
CA VAL A 19 7.68 -20.71 -9.45
C VAL A 19 6.81 -21.76 -10.17
N VAL A 20 7.30 -22.27 -11.31
CA VAL A 20 6.70 -23.40 -12.03
C VAL A 20 7.09 -24.69 -11.33
N TRP A 21 6.10 -25.42 -10.82
CA TRP A 21 6.32 -26.70 -10.14
C TRP A 21 5.59 -27.86 -10.82
N THR A 22 6.15 -29.06 -10.66
CA THR A 22 5.59 -30.33 -11.10
C THR A 22 4.64 -30.91 -10.04
N PRO A 23 3.46 -31.43 -10.43
CA PRO A 23 2.52 -32.03 -9.49
C PRO A 23 3.16 -33.14 -8.66
N ASN A 24 2.88 -33.18 -7.35
CA ASN A 24 3.22 -34.33 -6.51
C ASN A 24 1.94 -35.09 -6.13
N PRO A 25 1.50 -36.06 -6.96
CA PRO A 25 0.25 -36.79 -6.73
C PRO A 25 0.28 -37.74 -5.52
N ARG A 26 1.40 -37.82 -4.79
CA ARG A 26 1.57 -38.70 -3.62
C ARG A 26 1.52 -37.97 -2.29
N LEU A 27 1.34 -36.65 -2.27
CA LEU A 27 1.27 -35.88 -1.04
C LEU A 27 -0.06 -36.14 -0.32
N ALA A 28 -0.01 -36.75 0.87
CA ALA A 28 -1.19 -36.96 1.70
C ALA A 28 -1.44 -35.77 2.63
N GLU A 29 -2.69 -35.31 2.75
CA GLU A 29 -3.05 -34.21 3.67
C GLU A 29 -2.62 -34.49 5.12
N SER A 30 -2.65 -35.74 5.57
CA SER A 30 -2.20 -36.14 6.91
C SER A 30 -0.70 -35.88 7.14
N VAL A 31 0.14 -36.07 6.12
CA VAL A 31 1.58 -35.80 6.18
C VAL A 31 1.82 -34.29 6.24
N VAL A 32 1.16 -33.54 5.37
CA VAL A 32 1.28 -32.07 5.32
C VAL A 32 0.80 -31.44 6.62
N THR A 33 -0.32 -31.92 7.17
CA THR A 33 -0.87 -31.48 8.45
C THR A 33 0.11 -31.74 9.59
N ARG A 34 0.76 -32.90 9.61
CA ARG A 34 1.78 -33.24 10.61
C ARG A 34 2.97 -32.28 10.51
N VAL A 35 3.56 -32.14 9.32
CA VAL A 35 4.72 -31.27 9.08
C VAL A 35 4.41 -29.82 9.49
N ALA A 36 3.27 -29.27 9.07
CA ALA A 36 2.89 -27.91 9.43
C ALA A 36 2.70 -27.72 10.95
N ASN A 37 2.15 -28.71 11.66
CA ASN A 37 1.98 -28.65 13.11
C ASN A 37 3.29 -28.87 13.89
N GLU A 38 4.21 -29.69 13.37
CA GLU A 38 5.58 -29.81 13.90
C GLU A 38 6.35 -28.50 13.73
N THR A 39 6.28 -27.88 12.56
CA THR A 39 6.82 -26.53 12.32
C THR A 39 6.19 -25.51 13.27
N ALA A 40 4.88 -25.55 13.46
CA ALA A 40 4.17 -24.66 14.38
C ALA A 40 4.68 -24.81 15.83
N ALA A 41 4.92 -26.05 16.29
CA ALA A 41 5.48 -26.30 17.61
C ALA A 41 6.89 -25.73 17.77
N VAL A 42 7.76 -25.89 16.76
CA VAL A 42 9.12 -25.34 16.76
C VAL A 42 9.09 -23.81 16.78
N LEU A 43 8.30 -23.19 15.91
CA LEU A 43 8.19 -21.73 15.84
C LEU A 43 7.60 -21.15 17.13
N ALA A 44 6.53 -21.75 17.65
CA ALA A 44 5.91 -21.31 18.89
C ALA A 44 6.89 -21.40 20.08
N ALA A 45 7.65 -22.50 20.18
CA ALA A 45 8.66 -22.68 21.22
C ALA A 45 9.74 -21.59 21.18
N ARG A 46 10.25 -21.24 19.98
CA ARG A 46 11.24 -20.15 19.81
C ARG A 46 10.70 -18.77 20.21
N ARG A 47 9.40 -18.57 20.07
CA ARG A 47 8.71 -17.33 20.46
C ARG A 47 8.26 -17.34 21.93
N GLY A 48 8.51 -18.42 22.68
CA GLY A 48 8.06 -18.59 24.07
C GLY A 48 6.54 -18.71 24.20
N VAL A 49 5.85 -19.15 23.15
CA VAL A 49 4.39 -19.29 23.09
C VAL A 49 4.02 -20.76 23.11
N ARG A 50 2.95 -21.12 23.83
CA ARG A 50 2.40 -22.49 23.81
C ARG A 50 1.31 -22.61 22.76
N LEU A 51 1.39 -23.64 21.93
CA LEU A 51 0.32 -24.01 21.02
C LEU A 51 -0.83 -24.65 21.81
N THR A 52 -1.99 -23.99 21.87
CA THR A 52 -3.16 -24.50 22.64
C THR A 52 -3.98 -25.53 21.88
N ARG A 53 -3.95 -25.50 20.55
CA ARG A 53 -4.61 -26.46 19.66
C ARG A 53 -3.82 -26.61 18.36
N PRO A 54 -3.88 -27.75 17.66
CA PRO A 54 -3.30 -27.89 16.33
C PRO A 54 -3.82 -26.83 15.33
N LEU A 55 -3.01 -26.47 14.34
CA LEU A 55 -3.42 -25.69 13.17
C LEU A 55 -4.30 -26.55 12.26
N VAL A 56 -5.33 -25.92 11.68
CA VAL A 56 -6.13 -26.53 10.61
C VAL A 56 -5.35 -26.36 9.31
N VAL A 57 -5.07 -27.48 8.63
CA VAL A 57 -4.28 -27.51 7.41
C VAL A 57 -5.09 -28.20 6.33
N ARG A 58 -5.07 -27.66 5.11
CA ARG A 58 -5.73 -28.26 3.94
C ARG A 58 -4.78 -28.35 2.77
N LEU A 59 -4.75 -29.51 2.14
CA LEU A 59 -4.07 -29.71 0.89
C LEU A 59 -5.01 -29.30 -0.24
N VAL A 60 -4.60 -28.35 -1.08
CA VAL A 60 -5.46 -27.77 -2.13
C VAL A 60 -4.81 -27.86 -3.50
N ASP A 61 -5.64 -27.88 -4.54
CA ASP A 61 -5.22 -27.75 -5.93
C ASP A 61 -5.16 -26.28 -6.39
N ARG A 62 -4.67 -26.04 -7.61
CA ARG A 62 -4.49 -24.67 -8.13
C ARG A 62 -5.80 -23.88 -8.21
N PRO A 63 -6.90 -24.43 -8.78
CA PRO A 63 -8.19 -23.75 -8.75
C PRO A 63 -8.64 -23.32 -7.36
N GLN A 64 -8.56 -24.23 -6.38
CA GLN A 64 -8.93 -23.93 -4.99
C GLN A 64 -8.06 -22.83 -4.37
N MET A 65 -6.75 -22.87 -4.59
CA MET A 65 -5.84 -21.84 -4.08
C MET A 65 -6.08 -20.47 -4.72
N ARG A 66 -6.42 -20.41 -6.01
CA ARG A 66 -6.82 -19.15 -6.67
C ARG A 66 -8.08 -18.55 -6.05
N ILE A 67 -9.08 -19.38 -5.79
CA ILE A 67 -10.32 -18.94 -5.13
C ILE A 67 -10.03 -18.44 -3.72
N ALA A 68 -9.21 -19.15 -2.95
CA ALA A 68 -8.85 -18.74 -1.59
C ALA A 68 -8.02 -17.44 -1.54
N ARG A 69 -7.11 -17.26 -2.50
CA ARG A 69 -6.30 -16.04 -2.63
C ARG A 69 -7.14 -14.83 -3.08
N ALA A 70 -8.19 -15.07 -3.85
CA ALA A 70 -9.16 -14.06 -4.22
C ALA A 70 -10.03 -13.70 -2.99
N VAL A 71 -9.48 -12.95 -2.04
CA VAL A 71 -10.25 -12.39 -0.92
C VAL A 71 -11.27 -11.42 -1.51
N PRO A 72 -12.60 -11.65 -1.41
CA PRO A 72 -13.58 -10.68 -1.84
C PRO A 72 -13.70 -9.61 -0.77
N PRO A 73 -13.38 -8.34 -1.06
CA PRO A 73 -13.56 -7.26 -0.10
C PRO A 73 -15.05 -6.93 0.05
N PRO A 74 -15.45 -6.24 1.12
CA PRO A 74 -16.80 -5.70 1.22
C PRO A 74 -17.12 -4.81 0.02
N LEU A 75 -18.24 -5.10 -0.66
CA LEU A 75 -18.58 -4.57 -1.99
C LEU A 75 -18.64 -3.03 -2.07
N GLY A 76 -18.91 -2.32 -0.97
CA GLY A 76 -19.09 -0.86 -0.97
C GLY A 76 -17.80 -0.04 -0.93
N SER A 77 -16.93 -0.29 0.06
CA SER A 77 -15.69 0.49 0.21
C SER A 77 -14.66 0.17 -0.88
N ARG A 78 -14.65 -1.07 -1.40
CA ARG A 78 -13.74 -1.47 -2.48
C ARG A 78 -14.03 -0.75 -3.78
N GLU A 79 -15.30 -0.61 -4.15
CA GLU A 79 -15.67 0.03 -5.40
C GLU A 79 -15.26 1.50 -5.40
N LEU A 80 -15.51 2.20 -4.29
CA LEU A 80 -15.13 3.61 -4.15
C LEU A 80 -13.60 3.78 -4.11
N MET A 81 -12.88 2.91 -3.42
CA MET A 81 -11.41 2.92 -3.43
C MET A 81 -10.84 2.63 -4.83
N ALA A 82 -11.42 1.66 -5.56
CA ALA A 82 -11.02 1.35 -6.92
C ALA A 82 -11.27 2.54 -7.87
N GLN A 83 -12.39 3.26 -7.72
CA GLN A 83 -12.65 4.49 -8.47
C GLN A 83 -11.64 5.60 -8.12
N LEU A 84 -11.31 5.78 -6.83
CA LEU A 84 -10.27 6.72 -6.41
C LEU A 84 -8.91 6.38 -7.03
N PHE A 85 -8.50 5.11 -6.98
CA PHE A 85 -7.27 4.64 -7.64
C PHE A 85 -7.33 4.79 -9.15
N GLY A 86 -8.50 4.61 -9.78
CA GLY A 86 -8.70 4.87 -11.21
C GLY A 86 -8.43 6.33 -11.57
N HIS A 87 -9.01 7.28 -10.83
CA HIS A 87 -8.73 8.71 -11.05
C HIS A 87 -7.27 9.06 -10.83
N LEU A 88 -6.65 8.46 -9.83
CA LEU A 88 -5.23 8.64 -9.55
C LEU A 88 -4.34 7.92 -10.56
N GLY A 89 -4.85 7.12 -11.51
CA GLY A 89 -4.06 6.29 -12.43
C GLY A 89 -3.17 5.27 -11.71
N LEU A 90 -3.69 4.70 -10.62
CA LEU A 90 -3.09 3.62 -9.84
C LEU A 90 -3.81 2.27 -10.09
N ALA A 91 -5.04 2.30 -10.60
CA ALA A 91 -5.74 1.10 -11.03
C ALA A 91 -5.25 0.64 -12.40
N SER A 92 -5.38 -0.66 -12.67
CA SER A 92 -5.14 -1.24 -14.00
C SER A 92 -6.25 -0.76 -14.94
N ASP A 93 -6.03 0.36 -15.60
CA ASP A 93 -6.78 0.65 -16.81
C ASP A 93 -6.42 -0.48 -17.78
N GLY A 94 -7.39 -1.29 -18.25
CA GLY A 94 -7.13 -2.34 -19.24
C GLY A 94 -6.49 -1.85 -20.56
N LYS A 95 -6.04 -0.60 -20.63
CA LYS A 95 -5.16 -0.02 -21.64
C LYS A 95 -3.72 0.02 -21.13
N ARG A 96 -2.92 -0.92 -21.66
CA ARG A 96 -1.46 -0.83 -21.73
C ARG A 96 -1.03 0.59 -22.19
N PRO A 97 0.03 1.18 -21.62
CA PRO A 97 0.73 2.29 -22.25
C PRO A 97 1.17 1.85 -23.65
N ALA A 98 0.74 2.59 -24.67
CA ALA A 98 1.23 2.39 -26.04
C ALA A 98 2.69 2.86 -26.10
N GLY A 99 3.64 1.96 -25.87
CA GLY A 99 5.07 2.28 -25.99
C GLY A 99 6.05 1.23 -25.47
N THR A 100 5.66 0.38 -24.53
CA THR A 100 6.59 -0.63 -23.97
C THR A 100 6.53 -1.94 -24.76
N ARG A 101 6.99 -1.94 -26.01
CA ARG A 101 7.42 -3.18 -26.69
C ARG A 101 8.84 -3.47 -26.22
N SER A 102 8.98 -4.15 -25.08
CA SER A 102 10.24 -4.84 -24.79
C SER A 102 10.27 -6.11 -25.63
N ALA A 103 11.24 -6.19 -26.54
CA ALA A 103 11.52 -7.39 -27.32
C ALA A 103 12.13 -8.45 -26.40
N GLY A 104 11.29 -9.13 -25.64
CA GLY A 104 11.63 -10.30 -24.83
C GLY A 104 10.73 -11.45 -25.24
N THR A 105 11.34 -12.61 -25.47
CA THR A 105 10.67 -13.86 -25.84
C THR A 105 9.47 -14.13 -24.94
N ARG A 106 8.29 -14.21 -25.57
CA ARG A 106 7.04 -14.61 -24.94
C ARG A 106 7.18 -16.07 -24.50
N SER A 107 7.46 -16.29 -23.21
CA SER A 107 7.34 -17.61 -22.60
C SER A 107 5.84 -17.91 -22.51
N ASP A 108 5.35 -18.76 -23.40
CA ASP A 108 3.94 -19.16 -23.55
C ASP A 108 3.47 -20.14 -22.45
N SER A 109 4.19 -20.24 -21.33
CA SER A 109 3.64 -20.89 -20.13
C SER A 109 2.79 -19.87 -19.38
N PRO A 110 1.53 -20.18 -19.04
CA PRO A 110 0.81 -19.39 -18.04
C PRO A 110 1.64 -19.45 -16.76
N ARG A 111 2.38 -18.37 -16.47
CA ARG A 111 3.03 -18.18 -15.18
C ARG A 111 1.91 -17.93 -14.19
N ASP A 112 1.41 -19.04 -13.65
CA ASP A 112 0.37 -19.06 -12.65
C ASP A 112 0.96 -18.55 -11.34
N ASP A 113 0.59 -17.34 -10.93
CA ASP A 113 1.05 -16.64 -9.72
C ASP A 113 0.41 -17.22 -8.44
N VAL A 114 0.43 -18.53 -8.27
CA VAL A 114 -0.27 -19.23 -7.18
C VAL A 114 0.73 -19.69 -6.11
N PRO A 115 0.59 -19.23 -4.84
CA PRO A 115 1.57 -19.50 -3.79
C PRO A 115 1.57 -20.97 -3.34
N THR A 116 2.72 -21.42 -2.84
CA THR A 116 2.90 -22.78 -2.29
C THR A 116 2.24 -22.96 -0.92
N GLY A 117 2.18 -21.89 -0.13
CA GLY A 117 1.48 -21.80 1.15
C GLY A 117 0.61 -20.55 1.18
N LEU A 118 -0.53 -20.62 1.84
CA LEU A 118 -1.40 -19.46 2.08
C LEU A 118 -2.10 -19.60 3.43
N TYR A 119 -1.88 -18.66 4.34
CA TYR A 119 -2.73 -18.51 5.51
C TYR A 119 -4.05 -17.81 5.13
N ASP A 120 -5.14 -18.56 5.15
CA ASP A 120 -6.50 -18.09 4.89
C ASP A 120 -7.09 -17.54 6.19
N LEU A 121 -6.83 -16.26 6.45
CA LEU A 121 -7.27 -15.53 7.64
C LEU A 121 -8.79 -15.61 7.86
N GLY A 122 -9.57 -15.62 6.77
CA GLY A 122 -11.03 -15.66 6.86
C GLY A 122 -11.57 -16.99 7.41
N HIS A 123 -10.79 -18.06 7.33
CA HIS A 123 -11.19 -19.40 7.74
C HIS A 123 -10.26 -20.05 8.79
N ASP A 124 -9.29 -19.31 9.35
CA ASP A 124 -8.30 -19.79 10.35
C ASP A 124 -7.66 -21.13 9.93
N ARG A 125 -7.13 -21.18 8.70
CA ARG A 125 -6.50 -22.38 8.15
C ARG A 125 -5.30 -22.08 7.26
N VAL A 126 -4.33 -22.98 7.27
CA VAL A 126 -3.18 -22.95 6.36
C VAL A 126 -3.50 -23.83 5.15
N LEU A 127 -3.48 -23.24 3.96
CA LEU A 127 -3.62 -23.94 2.69
C LEU A 127 -2.23 -24.25 2.14
N ILE A 128 -2.02 -25.49 1.70
CA ILE A 128 -0.75 -25.94 1.13
C ILE A 128 -1.01 -26.53 -0.25
N ALA A 129 -0.19 -26.13 -1.21
CA ALA A 129 -0.29 -26.54 -2.60
C ALA A 129 0.06 -28.02 -2.79
N ASN A 130 -0.81 -28.79 -3.48
CA ASN A 130 -0.53 -30.19 -3.85
C ASN A 130 0.45 -30.35 -5.02
N TRP A 131 0.85 -29.24 -5.63
CA TRP A 131 1.79 -29.20 -6.76
C TRP A 131 3.20 -28.77 -6.37
N SER A 132 3.50 -28.66 -5.07
CA SER A 132 4.85 -28.34 -4.59
C SER A 132 5.44 -29.51 -3.80
N ASP A 133 6.73 -29.76 -3.98
CA ASP A 133 7.47 -30.65 -3.08
C ASP A 133 7.63 -29.98 -1.71
N LEU A 134 7.39 -30.73 -0.62
CA LEU A 134 7.45 -30.17 0.73
C LEU A 134 8.85 -29.67 1.11
N ALA A 135 9.92 -30.31 0.62
CA ALA A 135 11.28 -29.85 0.91
C ALA A 135 11.57 -28.51 0.21
N GLN A 136 11.08 -28.34 -1.02
CA GLN A 136 11.20 -27.10 -1.78
C GLN A 136 10.25 -25.99 -1.29
N GLY A 137 9.04 -26.37 -0.85
CA GLY A 137 8.01 -25.49 -0.30
C GLY A 137 8.16 -25.16 1.19
N ARG A 138 9.16 -25.75 1.87
CA ARG A 138 9.33 -25.67 3.34
C ARG A 138 9.33 -24.23 3.87
N PHE A 139 9.92 -23.30 3.12
CA PHE A 139 9.97 -21.88 3.50
C PHE A 139 8.58 -21.24 3.45
N ALA A 140 7.85 -21.40 2.34
CA ALA A 140 6.51 -20.86 2.18
C ALA A 140 5.56 -21.45 3.25
N VAL A 141 5.62 -22.77 3.48
CA VAL A 141 4.86 -23.42 4.55
C VAL A 141 5.23 -22.84 5.92
N ALA A 142 6.52 -22.67 6.24
CA ALA A 142 6.94 -22.11 7.51
C ALA A 142 6.46 -20.66 7.71
N ARG A 143 6.50 -19.82 6.67
CA ARG A 143 6.00 -18.45 6.70
C ARG A 143 4.50 -18.41 6.97
N ASP A 144 3.72 -19.19 6.24
CA ASP A 144 2.26 -19.20 6.40
C ASP A 144 1.81 -19.85 7.73
N VAL A 145 2.56 -20.83 8.24
CA VAL A 145 2.41 -21.32 9.62
C VAL A 145 2.73 -20.22 10.63
N ALA A 146 3.78 -19.43 10.42
CA ALA A 146 4.12 -18.31 11.29
C ALA A 146 3.01 -17.24 11.29
N LEU A 147 2.42 -16.91 10.14
CA LEU A 147 1.25 -16.03 10.05
C LEU A 147 0.06 -16.57 10.87
N ALA A 148 -0.22 -17.87 10.79
CA ALA A 148 -1.27 -18.49 11.60
C ALA A 148 -1.01 -18.41 13.12
N LEU A 149 0.24 -18.54 13.53
CA LEU A 149 0.65 -18.35 14.94
C LEU A 149 0.51 -16.89 15.38
N LEU A 150 0.86 -15.94 14.52
CA LEU A 150 0.71 -14.51 14.79
C LEU A 150 -0.77 -14.14 14.94
N ASP A 151 -1.65 -14.68 14.09
CA ASP A 151 -3.10 -14.44 14.20
C ASP A 151 -3.70 -14.96 15.49
N ARG A 152 -3.33 -16.16 15.92
CA ARG A 152 -3.77 -16.68 17.23
C ARG A 152 -3.30 -15.84 18.41
N ARG A 153 -2.19 -15.13 18.26
CA ARG A 153 -1.58 -14.34 19.34
C ARG A 153 -2.05 -12.89 19.36
N PHE A 154 -2.22 -12.29 18.18
CA PHE A 154 -2.43 -10.86 18.02
C PHE A 154 -3.75 -10.49 17.34
N ASP A 155 -4.53 -11.48 16.88
CA ASP A 155 -5.80 -11.30 16.18
C ASP A 155 -5.61 -10.40 14.95
N LEU A 156 -4.91 -10.91 13.92
CA LEU A 156 -4.59 -10.16 12.69
C LEU A 156 -5.86 -9.65 12.01
N GLY A 157 -6.98 -10.38 12.14
CA GLY A 157 -8.30 -9.96 11.69
C GLY A 157 -8.64 -8.53 12.15
N ARG A 158 -8.43 -8.22 13.43
CA ARG A 158 -8.66 -6.89 14.01
C ARG A 158 -7.75 -5.79 13.45
N TRP A 159 -6.61 -6.16 12.87
CA TRP A 159 -5.59 -5.23 12.40
C TRP A 159 -5.71 -4.92 10.92
N PHE A 160 -6.14 -5.90 10.13
CA PHE A 160 -6.36 -5.76 8.68
C PHE A 160 -7.78 -5.32 8.35
N GLN A 161 -8.74 -5.59 9.23
CA GLN A 161 -10.12 -5.10 9.09
C GLN A 161 -10.29 -3.84 9.94
N ALA A 162 -10.98 -2.83 9.40
CA ALA A 162 -11.35 -1.65 10.17
C ALA A 162 -12.18 -2.09 11.40
N PRO A 163 -11.70 -1.87 12.64
CA PRO A 163 -12.47 -2.19 13.81
C PRO A 163 -13.53 -1.10 13.95
N ARG A 164 -14.74 -1.41 13.45
CA ARG A 164 -15.98 -0.65 13.61
C ARG A 164 -16.11 0.59 12.68
N PRO A 165 -17.34 0.95 12.27
CA PRO A 165 -17.64 2.06 11.37
C PRO A 165 -17.34 3.48 11.91
N LYS A 166 -16.49 3.62 12.93
CA LYS A 166 -16.12 4.90 13.56
C LYS A 166 -14.60 5.09 13.75
N VAL A 167 -13.78 4.09 13.39
CA VAL A 167 -12.32 4.21 13.35
C VAL A 167 -11.89 3.77 11.97
N ASP A 168 -11.81 4.72 11.04
CA ASP A 168 -11.33 4.46 9.69
C ASP A 168 -9.83 4.13 9.79
N VAL A 169 -9.48 2.84 9.77
CA VAL A 169 -8.09 2.45 9.51
C VAL A 169 -7.85 2.71 8.04
N THR A 170 -6.85 3.52 7.76
CA THR A 170 -6.53 3.97 6.41
C THR A 170 -5.87 2.86 5.60
N PHE A 171 -5.96 2.96 4.27
CA PHE A 171 -5.26 2.09 3.34
C PHE A 171 -3.77 1.97 3.68
N ASP A 172 -3.10 3.10 3.88
CA ASP A 172 -1.69 3.18 4.27
C ASP A 172 -1.37 2.42 5.57
N ALA A 173 -2.19 2.62 6.62
CA ALA A 173 -1.99 1.95 7.91
C ALA A 173 -2.24 0.44 7.81
N VAL A 174 -3.24 0.00 7.03
CA VAL A 174 -3.47 -1.44 6.76
C VAL A 174 -2.26 -2.03 6.04
N LEU A 175 -1.74 -1.34 5.02
CA LEU A 175 -0.61 -1.82 4.24
C LEU A 175 0.67 -1.96 5.09
N ALA A 176 0.96 -0.99 5.96
CA ALA A 176 2.06 -1.06 6.91
C ALA A 176 1.94 -2.24 7.90
N ARG A 177 0.71 -2.55 8.34
CA ARG A 177 0.45 -3.71 9.22
C ARG A 177 0.63 -5.04 8.50
N HIS A 178 0.25 -5.14 7.23
CA HIS A 178 0.55 -6.32 6.42
C HIS A 178 2.07 -6.52 6.28
N ALA A 179 2.82 -5.46 6.00
CA ALA A 179 4.29 -5.54 5.94
C ALA A 179 4.91 -5.98 7.27
N LEU A 180 4.43 -5.48 8.42
CA LEU A 180 4.85 -5.98 9.73
C LEU A 180 4.58 -7.49 9.89
N ALA A 181 3.37 -7.94 9.54
CA ALA A 181 2.96 -9.34 9.69
C ALA A 181 3.79 -10.29 8.83
N HIS A 182 3.96 -9.95 7.56
CA HIS A 182 4.76 -10.74 6.62
C HIS A 182 6.25 -10.66 6.96
N GLY A 183 6.76 -9.50 7.40
CA GLY A 183 8.12 -9.36 7.87
C GLY A 183 8.44 -10.26 9.07
N ASP A 184 7.57 -10.30 10.08
CA ASP A 184 7.72 -11.16 11.26
C ASP A 184 7.68 -12.64 10.87
N ALA A 185 6.64 -13.04 10.11
CA ALA A 185 6.48 -14.41 9.65
C ALA A 185 7.66 -14.89 8.78
N THR A 186 8.13 -14.05 7.86
CA THR A 186 9.25 -14.35 6.99
C THR A 186 10.55 -14.43 7.77
N THR A 187 10.79 -13.54 8.74
CA THR A 187 11.97 -13.62 9.62
C THR A 187 11.96 -14.92 10.44
N GLN A 188 10.82 -15.32 10.99
CA GLN A 188 10.69 -16.62 11.69
C GLN A 188 10.96 -17.80 10.75
N ALA A 189 10.41 -17.76 9.54
CA ALA A 189 10.61 -18.81 8.54
C ALA A 189 12.09 -18.93 8.15
N LEU A 190 12.78 -17.79 7.93
CA LEU A 190 14.21 -17.74 7.64
C LEU A 190 15.06 -18.36 8.75
N GLU A 191 14.84 -17.97 10.01
CA GLU A 191 15.55 -18.58 11.15
C GLU A 191 15.24 -20.08 11.31
N HIS A 192 14.04 -20.51 10.92
CA HIS A 192 13.65 -21.92 11.02
C HIS A 192 14.34 -22.78 9.95
N VAL A 193 14.38 -22.29 8.72
CA VAL A 193 14.99 -23.03 7.60
C VAL A 193 16.51 -22.94 7.58
N ASP A 194 17.09 -21.98 8.29
CA ASP A 194 18.53 -21.84 8.57
C ASP A 194 18.81 -21.56 10.06
N PRO A 195 18.81 -22.62 10.90
CA PRO A 195 19.01 -22.47 12.34
C PRO A 195 20.44 -22.08 12.74
N GLU A 196 21.43 -22.31 11.87
CA GLU A 196 22.86 -22.03 12.15
C GLU A 196 23.20 -20.54 12.08
N GLY A 197 22.27 -19.70 11.58
CA GLY A 197 22.35 -18.25 11.73
C GLY A 197 23.21 -17.54 10.69
N ASP A 198 23.28 -18.06 9.45
CA ASP A 198 23.98 -17.42 8.33
C ASP A 198 23.14 -16.29 7.70
N LEU A 199 22.17 -15.73 8.43
CA LEU A 199 21.34 -14.65 7.93
C LEU A 199 22.19 -13.38 7.73
N PRO A 200 22.10 -12.74 6.56
CA PRO A 200 22.92 -11.57 6.26
C PRO A 200 22.60 -10.43 7.24
N PRO A 201 23.62 -9.62 7.61
CA PRO A 201 23.40 -8.42 8.41
C PRO A 201 22.44 -7.48 7.66
N PRO A 202 21.67 -6.62 8.35
CA PRO A 202 20.59 -5.85 7.74
C PRO A 202 20.97 -5.08 6.46
N ARG A 203 22.16 -4.45 6.43
CA ARG A 203 22.65 -3.74 5.23
C ARG A 203 22.87 -4.66 4.03
N ALA A 204 23.44 -5.85 4.26
CA ALA A 204 23.65 -6.83 3.20
C ALA A 204 22.30 -7.42 2.73
N LEU A 205 21.38 -7.67 3.66
CA LEU A 205 20.02 -8.12 3.32
C LEU A 205 19.32 -7.09 2.43
N SER A 206 19.34 -5.80 2.76
CA SER A 206 18.73 -4.76 1.92
C SER A 206 19.27 -4.76 0.49
N GLY A 207 20.60 -4.87 0.32
CA GLY A 207 21.20 -4.95 -1.02
C GLY A 207 20.81 -6.21 -1.80
N ILE A 208 20.57 -7.32 -1.11
CA ILE A 208 20.02 -8.55 -1.69
C ILE A 208 18.55 -8.37 -2.08
N LEU A 209 17.72 -7.79 -1.21
CA LEU A 209 16.30 -7.58 -1.46
C LEU A 209 16.06 -6.63 -2.63
N GLU A 210 16.92 -5.64 -2.84
CA GLU A 210 16.85 -4.77 -4.04
C GLU A 210 17.16 -5.53 -5.34
N GLN A 211 18.07 -6.52 -5.32
CA GLN A 211 18.30 -7.39 -6.47
C GLN A 211 17.11 -8.32 -6.74
N VAL A 212 16.48 -8.84 -5.68
CA VAL A 212 15.23 -9.61 -5.76
C VAL A 212 14.13 -8.75 -6.36
N ARG A 213 13.95 -7.52 -5.85
CA ARG A 213 12.98 -6.53 -6.34
C ARG A 213 13.16 -6.29 -7.84
N ALA A 214 14.38 -5.97 -8.28
CA ALA A 214 14.68 -5.73 -9.68
C ALA A 214 14.36 -6.95 -10.57
N SER A 215 14.67 -8.15 -10.08
CA SER A 215 14.40 -9.41 -10.79
C SER A 215 12.90 -9.66 -10.96
N ILE A 216 12.11 -9.45 -9.90
CA ILE A 216 10.65 -9.60 -9.92
C ILE A 216 10.02 -8.53 -10.83
N LEU A 217 10.43 -7.26 -10.70
CA LEU A 217 9.93 -6.18 -11.58
C LEU A 217 10.18 -6.49 -13.05
N ALA A 218 11.36 -6.98 -13.41
CA ALA A 218 11.68 -7.37 -14.78
C ALA A 218 10.84 -8.57 -15.26
N ALA A 219 10.57 -9.54 -14.39
CA ALA A 219 9.78 -10.72 -14.71
C ALA A 219 8.28 -10.45 -14.86
N HIS A 220 7.79 -9.33 -14.30
CA HIS A 220 6.37 -8.97 -14.18
C HIS A 220 6.04 -7.60 -14.75
N ALA A 221 6.74 -7.19 -15.81
CA ALA A 221 6.50 -5.90 -16.47
C ALA A 221 5.04 -5.72 -16.98
N ASP A 222 4.30 -6.83 -17.16
CA ASP A 222 2.89 -6.81 -17.56
C ASP A 222 1.90 -6.77 -16.37
N THR A 223 2.37 -6.91 -15.11
CA THR A 223 1.52 -6.81 -13.91
C THR A 223 1.22 -5.35 -13.61
N PRO A 224 -0.03 -4.99 -13.22
CA PRO A 224 -0.37 -3.63 -12.83
C PRO A 224 0.57 -3.07 -11.75
N PRO A 225 1.16 -1.88 -11.93
CA PRO A 225 2.20 -1.37 -11.05
C PRO A 225 1.80 -1.32 -9.56
N LEU A 226 0.58 -0.86 -9.25
CA LEU A 226 0.09 -0.79 -7.88
C LEU A 226 0.06 -2.17 -7.20
N GLU A 227 -0.47 -3.19 -7.89
CA GLU A 227 -0.61 -4.52 -7.30
C GLU A 227 0.76 -5.16 -7.06
N LEU A 228 1.69 -5.03 -8.02
CA LEU A 228 3.03 -5.56 -7.87
C LEU A 228 3.80 -4.85 -6.75
N GLN A 229 3.75 -3.53 -6.71
CA GLN A 229 4.48 -2.74 -5.72
C GLN A 229 3.93 -2.94 -4.30
N ARG A 230 2.61 -3.10 -4.15
CA ARG A 230 1.99 -3.48 -2.88
C ARG A 230 2.52 -4.82 -2.36
N ARG A 231 2.65 -5.82 -3.24
CA ARG A 231 3.20 -7.14 -2.87
C ARG A 231 4.68 -7.04 -2.48
N LEU A 232 5.48 -6.34 -3.29
CA LEU A 232 6.90 -6.12 -3.02
C LEU A 232 7.10 -5.39 -1.68
N PHE A 233 6.27 -4.39 -1.38
CA PHE A 233 6.30 -3.70 -0.10
C PHE A 233 6.01 -4.62 1.09
N ILE A 234 4.94 -5.40 1.00
CA ILE A 234 4.54 -6.33 2.08
C ILE A 234 5.65 -7.36 2.34
N GLU A 235 6.21 -7.95 1.29
CA GLU A 235 7.14 -9.07 1.41
C GLU A 235 8.60 -8.61 1.65
N LEU A 236 9.09 -7.63 0.89
CA LEU A 236 10.50 -7.22 0.94
C LEU A 236 10.74 -6.14 1.99
N ASP A 237 9.98 -5.05 1.96
CA ASP A 237 10.19 -3.93 2.90
C ASP A 237 9.76 -4.33 4.32
N GLY A 238 8.69 -5.12 4.43
CA GLY A 238 8.30 -5.78 5.68
C GLY A 238 9.42 -6.65 6.27
N LEU A 239 10.04 -7.51 5.44
CA LEU A 239 11.20 -8.31 5.86
C LEU A 239 12.38 -7.45 6.29
N ALA A 240 12.75 -6.45 5.49
CA ALA A 240 13.86 -5.55 5.81
C ALA A 240 13.65 -4.85 7.17
N PHE A 241 12.42 -4.37 7.42
CA PHE A 241 12.04 -3.71 8.68
C PHE A 241 12.16 -4.65 9.88
N VAL A 242 11.48 -5.81 9.85
CA VAL A 242 11.44 -6.72 11.00
C VAL A 242 12.77 -7.42 11.24
N HIS A 243 13.45 -7.88 10.17
CA HIS A 243 14.80 -8.43 10.30
C HIS A 243 15.78 -7.39 10.84
N GLY A 244 15.63 -6.12 10.43
CA GLY A 244 16.41 -5.01 10.98
C GLY A 244 16.30 -4.90 12.50
N VAL A 245 15.11 -5.05 13.06
CA VAL A 245 14.88 -5.08 14.51
C VAL A 245 15.44 -6.38 15.12
N ARG A 246 15.08 -7.53 14.54
CA ARG A 246 15.44 -8.86 15.05
C ARG A 246 16.94 -9.12 15.09
N ALA A 247 17.69 -8.61 14.12
CA ALA A 247 19.15 -8.78 14.03
C ALA A 247 19.90 -8.13 15.21
N ARG A 248 19.29 -7.18 15.93
CA ARG A 248 19.90 -6.47 17.07
C ARG A 248 19.19 -6.71 18.38
N SER A 249 18.10 -7.49 18.38
CA SER A 249 17.21 -7.60 19.53
C SER A 249 16.56 -8.98 19.64
N PRO A 250 16.17 -9.42 20.85
CA PRO A 250 15.41 -10.64 21.03
C PRO A 250 14.00 -10.51 20.40
N TRP A 251 13.37 -11.67 20.18
CA TRP A 251 11.99 -11.78 19.69
C TRP A 251 10.96 -11.01 20.52
N THR A 252 11.21 -10.79 21.82
CA THR A 252 10.37 -9.95 22.69
C THR A 252 10.34 -8.48 22.26
N THR A 253 11.39 -7.98 21.59
CA THR A 253 11.41 -6.63 21.01
C THR A 253 10.57 -6.58 19.74
N VAL A 254 10.64 -7.61 18.90
CA VAL A 254 9.74 -7.74 17.73
C VAL A 254 8.28 -7.81 18.19
N ASP A 255 8.00 -8.47 19.32
CA ASP A 255 6.66 -8.50 19.93
C ASP A 255 6.14 -7.14 20.38
N ASN A 256 7.03 -6.20 20.70
CA ASN A 256 6.61 -4.83 21.00
C ASN A 256 6.08 -4.11 19.77
N LEU A 257 6.52 -4.47 18.56
CA LEU A 257 5.98 -3.90 17.31
C LEU A 257 4.48 -4.20 17.19
N TRP A 258 4.03 -5.36 17.68
CA TRP A 258 2.62 -5.75 17.77
C TRP A 258 1.86 -5.08 18.92
N ARG A 259 2.53 -4.37 19.82
CA ARG A 259 1.85 -3.46 20.77
C ARG A 259 1.75 -2.05 20.22
N ARG A 260 2.62 -1.71 19.27
CA ARG A 260 2.75 -0.40 18.67
C ARG A 260 3.04 -0.54 17.17
N PRO A 261 2.03 -0.85 16.33
CA PRO A 261 2.27 -1.04 14.91
C PRO A 261 2.90 0.19 14.28
N PRO A 262 3.67 0.01 13.20
CA PRO A 262 3.91 1.07 12.23
C PRO A 262 2.58 1.70 11.81
N ALA A 263 2.51 3.02 11.87
CA ALA A 263 1.33 3.82 11.58
C ALA A 263 1.14 4.08 10.09
N SER A 264 2.22 4.00 9.30
CA SER A 264 2.27 4.32 7.87
C SER A 264 3.30 3.48 7.12
N THR A 265 3.18 3.44 5.80
CA THR A 265 4.18 2.83 4.90
C THR A 265 5.55 3.49 5.05
N GLU A 266 5.59 4.80 5.29
CA GLU A 266 6.81 5.55 5.57
C GLU A 266 7.62 4.97 6.74
N GLN A 267 6.97 4.53 7.82
CA GLN A 267 7.67 3.96 8.97
C GLN A 267 8.32 2.59 8.68
N ILE A 268 7.80 1.85 7.69
CA ILE A 268 8.41 0.62 7.20
C ILE A 268 9.60 0.94 6.28
N LEU A 269 9.41 1.89 5.34
CA LEU A 269 10.45 2.33 4.40
C LEU A 269 11.62 3.02 5.11
N HIS A 270 11.33 3.75 6.19
CA HIS A 270 12.28 4.52 6.97
C HIS A 270 12.19 4.14 8.46
N PRO A 271 12.81 3.02 8.89
CA PRO A 271 12.69 2.51 10.25
C PRO A 271 13.08 3.52 11.36
N GLN A 272 13.96 4.46 11.04
CA GLN A 272 14.33 5.56 11.96
C GLN A 272 13.14 6.44 12.36
N LYS A 273 12.11 6.60 11.50
CA LYS A 273 10.90 7.38 11.82
C LYS A 273 10.04 6.62 12.82
N TYR A 274 9.96 5.29 12.68
CA TYR A 274 9.32 4.43 13.66
C TYR A 274 9.98 4.54 15.04
N ASP A 275 11.32 4.46 15.08
CA ASP A 275 12.10 4.58 16.32
C ASP A 275 11.88 5.94 17.01
N LYS A 276 11.84 7.02 16.22
CA LYS A 276 11.55 8.39 16.69
C LYS A 276 10.08 8.65 17.01
N SER A 277 9.20 7.65 16.87
CA SER A 277 7.77 7.82 17.11
C SER A 277 7.08 8.83 16.19
N ASP A 278 7.66 9.10 15.02
CA ASP A 278 7.17 10.10 14.08
C ASP A 278 5.90 9.59 13.39
N ARG A 279 4.76 10.23 13.66
CA ARG A 279 3.45 9.81 13.14
C ARG A 279 3.03 10.78 12.03
N PRO A 280 2.38 10.29 10.97
CA PRO A 280 1.87 11.17 9.93
C PRO A 280 0.83 12.14 10.51
N ASP A 281 0.80 13.33 9.94
CA ASP A 281 -0.22 14.33 10.16
C ASP A 281 -1.59 13.78 9.72
N ASP A 282 -2.58 13.89 10.60
CA ASP A 282 -3.95 13.45 10.32
C ASP A 282 -4.67 14.49 9.43
N VAL A 283 -4.29 14.55 8.16
CA VAL A 283 -4.86 15.48 7.18
C VAL A 283 -6.35 15.24 6.99
N CYS A 284 -6.79 13.97 6.95
CA CYS A 284 -8.21 13.64 6.77
C CYS A 284 -9.10 14.14 7.92
N ALA A 285 -8.62 14.13 9.17
CA ALA A 285 -9.38 14.71 10.28
C ALA A 285 -9.41 16.24 10.28
N ARG A 286 -8.51 16.90 9.54
CA ARG A 286 -8.43 18.37 9.44
C ARG A 286 -9.27 18.95 8.32
N LEU A 287 -9.61 18.16 7.32
CA LEU A 287 -10.51 18.58 6.24
C LEU A 287 -11.96 18.59 6.74
N PRO A 288 -12.81 19.54 6.26
CA PRO A 288 -14.21 19.59 6.64
C PRO A 288 -14.92 18.26 6.38
N ASP A 289 -15.78 17.84 7.31
CA ASP A 289 -16.65 16.70 7.07
C ASP A 289 -17.80 17.17 6.18
N PHE A 290 -17.56 17.20 4.86
CA PHE A 290 -18.53 17.64 3.86
C PHE A 290 -19.84 16.82 3.86
N ALA A 291 -19.89 15.67 4.57
CA ALA A 291 -21.11 14.90 4.78
C ALA A 291 -21.91 15.35 6.01
N ARG A 292 -21.25 15.88 7.06
CA ARG A 292 -21.90 16.46 8.25
C ARG A 292 -22.21 17.95 8.09
N ASP A 293 -21.34 18.71 7.42
CA ASP A 293 -21.46 20.15 7.23
C ASP A 293 -22.40 20.54 6.07
N ARG A 294 -23.42 19.71 5.80
CA ARG A 294 -24.52 20.05 4.88
C ARG A 294 -25.28 21.33 5.27
N GLN A 295 -25.06 21.82 6.49
CA GLN A 295 -25.71 23.00 7.07
C GLN A 295 -24.85 24.26 6.99
N ASP A 296 -23.61 24.20 6.49
CA ASP A 296 -22.81 25.39 6.17
C ASP A 296 -22.84 25.65 4.65
N PRO A 297 -23.78 26.49 4.16
CA PRO A 297 -23.88 26.83 2.74
C PRO A 297 -22.66 27.59 2.18
N SER A 298 -21.67 27.94 3.02
CA SER A 298 -20.42 28.56 2.58
C SER A 298 -19.33 27.56 2.16
N LEU A 299 -19.45 26.26 2.51
CA LEU A 299 -18.43 25.25 2.26
C LEU A 299 -18.62 24.48 0.94
N ILE A 300 -19.88 24.27 0.51
CA ILE A 300 -20.24 23.76 -0.82
C ILE A 300 -21.50 24.51 -1.28
N PRO A 301 -21.38 25.53 -2.14
CA PRO A 301 -22.54 26.13 -2.81
C PRO A 301 -23.37 25.04 -3.52
N PRO A 302 -24.71 25.18 -3.61
CA PRO A 302 -25.57 24.22 -4.32
C PRO A 302 -25.18 23.93 -5.78
N ASN A 303 -24.25 24.71 -6.33
CA ASN A 303 -23.81 24.70 -7.72
C ASN A 303 -22.37 24.17 -7.89
N ASP A 304 -21.68 23.76 -6.82
CA ASP A 304 -20.21 23.53 -6.79
C ASP A 304 -19.78 22.04 -6.77
N ASN A 305 -20.67 21.12 -7.19
CA ASN A 305 -20.28 19.84 -7.80
C ASN A 305 -19.29 18.93 -7.05
N GLY A 306 -19.45 18.68 -5.75
CA GLY A 306 -18.61 17.67 -5.09
C GLY A 306 -19.15 17.13 -3.79
N GLN A 307 -20.02 16.11 -3.82
CA GLN A 307 -20.29 15.34 -2.61
C GLN A 307 -19.10 14.40 -2.38
N VAL A 308 -18.38 14.54 -1.25
CA VAL A 308 -17.38 13.55 -0.84
C VAL A 308 -18.09 12.22 -0.59
N VAL A 309 -17.73 11.21 -1.37
CA VAL A 309 -18.29 9.85 -1.28
C VAL A 309 -17.31 8.87 -0.66
N HIS A 310 -16.01 9.18 -0.68
CA HIS A 310 -14.97 8.38 -0.04
C HIS A 310 -13.75 9.25 0.29
N ARG A 311 -13.02 8.87 1.33
CA ARG A 311 -11.73 9.48 1.70
C ARG A 311 -10.80 8.41 2.28
N ASP A 312 -9.50 8.53 2.02
CA ASP A 312 -8.49 7.64 2.57
C ASP A 312 -7.10 8.31 2.60
N VAL A 313 -6.11 7.66 3.21
CA VAL A 313 -4.69 8.06 3.25
C VAL A 313 -3.90 7.07 2.40
N LEU A 314 -3.17 7.58 1.41
CA LEU A 314 -2.41 6.75 0.47
C LEU A 314 -1.00 6.42 1.00
N GLY A 315 -0.44 7.27 1.85
CA GLY A 315 0.91 7.09 2.39
C GLY A 315 2.02 7.42 1.41
N GLU A 316 3.27 7.35 1.89
CA GLU A 316 4.46 7.54 1.06
C GLU A 316 4.48 6.57 -0.13
N LEU A 317 4.10 5.30 0.07
CA LEU A 317 4.08 4.33 -1.03
C LEU A 317 3.07 4.74 -2.12
N GLY A 318 1.87 5.20 -1.74
CA GLY A 318 0.88 5.69 -2.69
C GLY A 318 1.35 6.92 -3.45
N VAL A 319 2.05 7.85 -2.78
CA VAL A 319 2.71 9.00 -3.40
C VAL A 319 3.78 8.57 -4.39
N ARG A 320 4.69 7.67 -4.01
CA ARG A 320 5.73 7.14 -4.90
C ARG A 320 5.12 6.54 -6.17
N LEU A 321 4.05 5.76 -6.04
CA LEU A 321 3.34 5.18 -7.20
C LEU A 321 2.64 6.22 -8.04
N PHE A 322 2.10 7.26 -7.41
CA PHE A 322 1.53 8.39 -8.13
C PHE A 322 2.61 9.09 -8.98
N LEU A 323 3.78 9.36 -8.41
CA LEU A 323 4.83 10.06 -9.13
C LEU A 323 5.49 9.20 -10.23
N ALA A 324 5.62 7.88 -10.02
CA ALA A 324 6.30 6.96 -10.93
C ALA A 324 5.74 6.96 -12.36
N ARG A 325 4.47 7.34 -12.56
CA ARG A 325 3.88 7.43 -13.90
C ARG A 325 4.54 8.46 -14.81
N ALA A 326 5.25 9.43 -14.24
CA ALA A 326 6.05 10.37 -15.03
C ALA A 326 7.24 9.69 -15.75
N GLY A 327 7.48 8.40 -15.50
CA GLY A 327 8.45 7.57 -16.21
C GLY A 327 9.85 7.54 -15.60
N ASN A 328 10.01 7.99 -14.34
CA ASN A 328 11.28 7.96 -13.63
C ASN A 328 11.11 7.55 -12.16
N ASP A 329 11.32 6.27 -11.89
CA ASP A 329 11.14 5.69 -10.55
C ASP A 329 12.08 6.29 -9.50
N TYR A 330 13.31 6.64 -9.88
CA TYR A 330 14.27 7.26 -8.98
C TYR A 330 13.80 8.65 -8.52
N ARG A 331 13.32 9.49 -9.45
CA ARG A 331 12.75 10.80 -9.11
C ARG A 331 11.49 10.66 -8.29
N ALA A 332 10.63 9.70 -8.63
CA ALA A 332 9.40 9.43 -7.89
C ALA A 332 9.67 9.00 -6.44
N GLU A 333 10.66 8.13 -6.23
CA GLU A 333 11.10 7.75 -4.88
C GLU A 333 11.66 8.94 -4.11
N ARG A 334 12.56 9.71 -4.72
CA ARG A 334 13.16 10.89 -4.10
C ARG A 334 12.13 11.95 -3.70
N ALA A 335 11.19 12.26 -4.59
CA ALA A 335 10.15 13.26 -4.35
C ALA A 335 9.00 12.77 -3.47
N ALA A 336 8.96 11.47 -3.14
CA ALA A 336 8.06 10.92 -2.12
C ALA A 336 8.69 10.92 -0.71
N MET A 337 10.02 11.01 -0.61
CA MET A 337 10.70 11.13 0.68
C MET A 337 10.27 12.41 1.40
N GLY A 338 10.12 12.34 2.72
CA GLY A 338 9.66 13.48 3.52
C GLY A 338 8.13 13.65 3.52
N TRP A 339 7.38 12.66 3.04
CA TRP A 339 5.92 12.65 3.17
C TRP A 339 5.51 12.80 4.64
N GLY A 340 4.69 13.80 4.94
CA GLY A 340 4.27 14.13 6.30
C GLY A 340 2.85 13.67 6.64
N GLY A 341 2.05 13.26 5.65
CA GLY A 341 0.63 12.93 5.81
C GLY A 341 -0.18 13.32 4.57
N ASP A 342 -1.29 12.63 4.29
CA ASP A 342 -2.16 12.98 3.17
C ASP A 342 -3.63 12.65 3.40
N CYS A 343 -4.51 13.17 2.54
CA CYS A 343 -5.90 12.77 2.45
C CYS A 343 -6.41 12.85 1.01
N ALA A 344 -6.65 11.69 0.40
CA ALA A 344 -7.24 11.54 -0.92
C ALA A 344 -8.76 11.42 -0.80
N LEU A 345 -9.48 12.18 -1.63
CA LEU A 345 -10.93 12.29 -1.64
C LEU A 345 -11.48 11.83 -2.99
N LEU A 346 -12.52 11.01 -2.97
CA LEU A 346 -13.38 10.76 -4.13
C LEU A 346 -14.64 11.63 -4.00
N LEU A 347 -14.91 12.42 -5.03
CA LEU A 347 -16.05 13.32 -5.08
C LEU A 347 -16.98 12.94 -6.22
N ARG A 348 -18.28 13.11 -6.00
CA ARG A 348 -19.33 12.95 -7.01
C ARG A 348 -19.77 14.32 -7.51
N THR A 349 -19.82 14.49 -8.84
CA THR A 349 -20.35 15.73 -9.44
C THR A 349 -21.88 15.78 -9.37
N SER A 350 -22.45 16.97 -9.20
CA SER A 350 -23.90 17.22 -9.33
C SER A 350 -24.31 17.66 -10.75
N THR A 351 -23.36 18.05 -11.60
CA THR A 351 -23.59 18.41 -13.02
C THR A 351 -22.67 17.66 -13.96
N SER A 352 -23.12 17.43 -15.20
CA SER A 352 -22.30 16.84 -16.25
C SER A 352 -21.21 17.81 -16.71
N ALA A 353 -20.22 17.32 -17.48
CA ALA A 353 -19.21 18.15 -18.14
C ALA A 353 -19.79 19.21 -19.09
N ALA A 354 -21.07 19.09 -19.47
CA ALA A 354 -21.83 20.03 -20.28
C ALA A 354 -22.78 20.93 -19.44
N GLY A 355 -22.61 20.99 -18.11
CA GLY A 355 -23.41 21.84 -17.22
C GLY A 355 -24.86 21.40 -17.00
N THR A 356 -25.23 20.20 -17.46
CA THR A 356 -26.58 19.64 -17.26
C THR A 356 -26.69 18.96 -15.90
N PRO A 357 -27.74 19.21 -15.09
CA PRO A 357 -27.97 18.47 -13.85
C PRO A 357 -28.04 16.96 -14.12
N LEU A 358 -27.32 16.18 -13.32
CA LEU A 358 -27.33 14.72 -13.43
C LEU A 358 -28.29 14.13 -12.38
N GLY A 359 -29.28 13.34 -12.82
CA GLY A 359 -30.31 12.82 -11.91
C GLY A 359 -31.34 11.86 -12.49
N ALA A 360 -31.08 11.20 -13.63
CA ALA A 360 -31.96 10.13 -14.10
C ALA A 360 -31.72 8.85 -13.25
N PRO A 361 -32.75 8.16 -12.76
CA PRO A 361 -32.59 6.88 -12.08
C PRO A 361 -31.87 5.89 -13.00
N GLY A 362 -30.72 5.37 -12.57
CA GLY A 362 -29.95 4.35 -13.31
C GLY A 362 -28.69 4.82 -14.04
N THR A 363 -28.34 6.12 -14.01
CA THR A 363 -27.04 6.60 -14.51
C THR A 363 -26.04 6.87 -13.38
N SER A 364 -24.81 6.34 -13.50
CA SER A 364 -23.72 6.65 -12.57
C SER A 364 -23.28 8.10 -12.75
N THR A 365 -23.53 8.96 -11.76
CA THR A 365 -22.95 10.31 -11.69
C THR A 365 -21.42 10.23 -11.78
N PRO A 366 -20.76 11.05 -12.64
CA PRO A 366 -19.31 11.12 -12.74
C PRO A 366 -18.67 11.39 -11.37
N THR A 367 -17.48 10.85 -11.19
CA THR A 367 -16.64 11.14 -10.03
C THR A 367 -15.35 11.81 -10.47
N PHE A 368 -14.66 12.44 -9.54
CA PHE A 368 -13.31 12.99 -9.70
C PHE A 368 -12.57 12.90 -8.36
N ALA A 369 -11.26 13.13 -8.37
CA ALA A 369 -10.46 13.07 -7.14
C ALA A 369 -9.92 14.45 -6.73
N ALA A 370 -9.81 14.66 -5.43
CA ALA A 370 -9.02 15.73 -4.83
C ALA A 370 -8.04 15.12 -3.83
N TRP A 371 -6.87 15.71 -3.65
CA TRP A 371 -5.84 15.15 -2.78
C TRP A 371 -5.05 16.24 -2.09
N ILE A 372 -5.00 16.22 -0.76
CA ILE A 372 -4.18 17.14 0.03
C ILE A 372 -3.03 16.36 0.65
N THR A 373 -1.80 16.81 0.44
CA THR A 373 -0.58 16.24 1.02
C THR A 373 0.13 17.27 1.89
N THR A 374 0.84 16.78 2.90
CA THR A 374 1.72 17.55 3.78
C THR A 374 3.10 16.90 3.79
N TRP A 375 4.14 17.70 4.00
CA TRP A 375 5.54 17.31 3.86
C TRP A 375 6.34 17.71 5.10
N ASP A 376 7.51 17.11 5.33
CA ASP A 376 8.37 17.42 6.47
C ASP A 376 8.92 18.85 6.43
N ASP A 377 9.32 19.31 5.24
CA ASP A 377 9.70 20.69 4.98
C ASP A 377 9.21 21.23 3.62
N ASP A 378 9.48 22.52 3.37
CA ASP A 378 9.05 23.21 2.14
C ASP A 378 9.79 22.70 0.88
N THR A 379 11.01 22.17 1.05
CA THR A 379 11.82 21.60 -0.04
C THR A 379 11.21 20.28 -0.50
N ASP A 380 10.86 19.40 0.45
CA ASP A 380 10.19 18.14 0.14
C ASP A 380 8.84 18.39 -0.57
N ALA A 381 8.09 19.40 -0.12
CA ALA A 381 6.84 19.81 -0.79
C ALA A 381 7.07 20.32 -2.22
N ALA A 382 8.16 21.06 -2.47
CA ALA A 382 8.51 21.57 -3.80
C ALA A 382 8.99 20.46 -4.74
N ASP A 383 9.76 19.50 -4.24
CA ASP A 383 10.19 18.30 -4.97
C ASP A 383 8.96 17.48 -5.39
N PHE A 384 8.02 17.25 -4.46
CA PHE A 384 6.73 16.63 -4.78
C PHE A 384 5.93 17.43 -5.81
N ALA A 385 5.74 18.74 -5.62
CA ALA A 385 4.94 19.55 -6.53
C ALA A 385 5.48 19.52 -7.97
N THR A 386 6.81 19.50 -8.11
CA THR A 386 7.51 19.41 -9.40
C THR A 386 7.21 18.09 -10.10
N GLU A 387 7.38 16.96 -9.42
CA GLU A 387 7.15 15.64 -10.04
C GLU A 387 5.66 15.32 -10.17
N ALA A 388 4.82 15.80 -9.25
CA ALA A 388 3.36 15.69 -9.34
C ALA A 388 2.80 16.43 -10.55
N THR A 389 3.40 17.57 -10.93
CA THR A 389 3.05 18.28 -12.17
C THR A 389 3.26 17.42 -13.40
N ARG A 390 4.39 16.69 -13.46
CA ARG A 390 4.67 15.74 -14.55
C ARG A 390 3.65 14.61 -14.55
N ALA A 391 3.35 14.06 -13.37
CA ALA A 391 2.37 12.99 -13.22
C ALA A 391 0.95 13.42 -13.65
N LEU A 392 0.54 14.66 -13.32
CA LEU A 392 -0.73 15.24 -13.78
C LEU A 392 -0.76 15.42 -15.30
N ALA A 393 0.34 15.90 -15.90
CA ALA A 393 0.45 16.04 -17.35
C ALA A 393 0.31 14.68 -18.06
N THR A 394 0.96 13.63 -17.53
CA THR A 394 0.77 12.25 -18.01
C THR A 394 -0.68 11.78 -17.88
N LEU A 395 -1.35 12.03 -16.74
CA LEU A 395 -2.76 11.65 -16.55
C LEU A 395 -3.72 12.40 -17.47
N ALA A 396 -3.41 13.66 -17.78
CA ALA A 396 -4.21 14.50 -18.66
C ALA A 396 -3.95 14.22 -20.16
N ASP A 397 -2.97 13.36 -20.49
CA ASP A 397 -2.47 13.14 -21.85
C ASP A 397 -2.02 14.47 -22.52
N VAL A 398 -1.38 15.33 -21.73
CA VAL A 398 -0.85 16.63 -22.16
C VAL A 398 0.68 16.55 -22.18
N PRO A 399 1.34 16.78 -23.33
CA PRO A 399 2.79 16.69 -23.39
C PRO A 399 3.46 17.78 -22.53
N PRO A 400 4.65 17.54 -21.94
CA PRO A 400 5.34 18.52 -21.09
C PRO A 400 5.69 19.84 -21.78
N THR A 401 5.72 19.85 -23.12
CA THR A 401 6.00 21.03 -23.96
C THR A 401 4.74 21.76 -24.40
N ASP A 402 3.55 21.31 -23.97
CA ASP A 402 2.28 21.88 -24.40
C ASP A 402 2.11 23.30 -23.83
N PRO A 403 1.75 24.30 -24.64
CA PRO A 403 1.47 25.66 -24.16
C PRO A 403 0.27 25.74 -23.20
N ARG A 404 -0.57 24.70 -23.12
CA ARG A 404 -1.62 24.56 -22.09
C ARG A 404 -1.06 24.33 -20.69
N LEU A 405 0.22 24.00 -20.56
CA LEU A 405 0.91 23.80 -19.29
C LEU A 405 1.32 25.17 -18.69
N ASP A 406 0.35 25.87 -18.10
CA ASP A 406 0.64 27.06 -17.29
C ASP A 406 1.24 26.61 -15.95
N HIS A 407 2.56 26.70 -15.81
CA HIS A 407 3.27 26.36 -14.59
C HIS A 407 3.99 27.60 -14.03
N ARG A 408 3.63 27.95 -12.80
CA ARG A 408 4.42 28.84 -11.95
C ARG A 408 4.82 28.05 -10.72
N ILE A 409 5.69 27.07 -10.90
CA ILE A 409 6.35 26.40 -9.78
C ILE A 409 7.78 26.93 -9.75
N ASP A 410 8.10 27.71 -8.72
CA ASP A 410 9.49 27.96 -8.37
C ASP A 410 10.00 26.68 -7.68
N PRO A 411 10.97 25.96 -8.26
CA PRO A 411 11.50 24.73 -7.67
C PRO A 411 12.11 24.94 -6.27
N ARG A 412 12.36 26.19 -5.87
CA ARG A 412 12.86 26.58 -4.55
C ARG A 412 11.87 27.49 -3.80
N GLY A 413 10.69 27.72 -4.35
CA GLY A 413 9.71 28.62 -3.80
C GLY A 413 8.73 27.89 -2.88
N ALA A 414 8.28 28.58 -1.84
CA ALA A 414 7.25 28.09 -0.92
C ALA A 414 5.83 28.15 -1.53
N SER A 415 5.69 28.37 -2.84
CA SER A 415 4.38 28.35 -3.48
C SER A 415 4.45 28.11 -4.97
N GLY A 416 3.43 27.45 -5.51
CA GLY A 416 3.27 27.30 -6.95
C GLY A 416 1.87 26.87 -7.35
N ARG A 417 1.50 27.15 -8.61
CA ARG A 417 0.22 26.71 -9.18
C ARG A 417 0.41 26.10 -10.56
N VAL A 418 -0.39 25.09 -10.83
CA VAL A 418 -0.48 24.42 -12.14
C VAL A 418 -1.94 24.22 -12.49
N ARG A 419 -2.27 24.48 -13.76
CA ARG A 419 -3.58 24.19 -14.34
C ARG A 419 -3.40 23.51 -15.69
N LEU A 420 -4.06 22.37 -15.86
CA LEU A 420 -4.11 21.59 -17.09
C LEU A 420 -5.56 21.21 -17.40
N THR A 421 -5.85 21.06 -18.69
CA THR A 421 -7.16 20.58 -19.14
C THR A 421 -6.96 19.50 -20.20
N ASP A 422 -7.58 18.34 -20.01
CA ASP A 422 -7.50 17.25 -20.98
C ASP A 422 -8.36 17.52 -22.23
N ALA A 423 -8.32 16.61 -23.21
CA ALA A 423 -9.11 16.72 -24.44
C ALA A 423 -10.64 16.71 -24.21
N ARG A 424 -11.11 16.33 -23.01
CA ARG A 424 -12.53 16.28 -22.63
C ARG A 424 -12.94 17.50 -21.79
N GLY A 425 -12.06 18.48 -21.61
CA GLY A 425 -12.36 19.66 -20.80
C GLY A 425 -12.25 19.40 -19.29
N ARG A 426 -11.72 18.27 -18.84
CA ARG A 426 -11.57 17.98 -17.40
C ARG A 426 -10.31 18.65 -16.86
N LEU A 427 -10.45 19.24 -15.68
CA LEU A 427 -9.43 19.96 -14.95
C LEU A 427 -8.48 19.02 -14.21
N PHE A 428 -7.19 19.30 -14.33
CA PHE A 428 -6.12 18.78 -13.48
C PHE A 428 -5.36 19.98 -12.95
N ALA A 429 -5.35 20.19 -11.64
CA ALA A 429 -4.71 21.37 -11.07
C ALA A 429 -3.98 21.04 -9.77
N LEU A 430 -2.99 21.87 -9.46
CA LEU A 430 -2.16 21.78 -8.27
C LEU A 430 -1.98 23.19 -7.66
N ASP A 431 -2.11 23.30 -6.34
CA ASP A 431 -1.76 24.50 -5.56
C ASP A 431 -0.78 24.07 -4.45
N HIS A 432 0.39 24.68 -4.40
CA HIS A 432 1.45 24.42 -3.42
C HIS A 432 1.64 25.67 -2.58
N LYS A 433 1.64 25.51 -1.25
CA LYS A 433 1.87 26.59 -0.26
C LYS A 433 2.58 26.01 0.98
N GLY A 434 3.83 26.44 1.20
CA GLY A 434 4.73 25.92 2.22
C GLY A 434 4.83 24.40 2.14
N ARG A 435 4.61 23.74 3.28
CA ARG A 435 4.62 22.28 3.41
C ARG A 435 3.38 21.57 2.87
N THR A 436 2.40 22.27 2.29
CA THR A 436 1.12 21.70 1.86
C THR A 436 0.97 21.78 0.35
N VAL A 437 0.56 20.67 -0.26
CA VAL A 437 0.24 20.61 -1.70
C VAL A 437 -1.14 20.01 -1.88
N GLY A 438 -1.97 20.66 -2.68
CA GLY A 438 -3.30 20.19 -3.03
C GLY A 438 -3.43 19.94 -4.51
N LEU A 439 -4.16 18.89 -4.88
CA LEU A 439 -4.42 18.49 -6.26
C LEU A 439 -5.91 18.26 -6.49
N VAL A 440 -6.38 18.54 -7.71
CA VAL A 440 -7.63 18.01 -8.26
C VAL A 440 -7.35 17.31 -9.58
N ILE A 441 -8.02 16.19 -9.81
CA ILE A 441 -7.69 15.24 -10.88
C ILE A 441 -8.97 14.82 -11.59
N ALA A 442 -8.98 14.98 -12.93
CA ALA A 442 -10.12 14.70 -13.79
C ALA A 442 -11.42 15.42 -13.35
N ALA A 443 -11.28 16.61 -12.77
CA ALA A 443 -12.36 17.35 -12.15
C ALA A 443 -13.17 18.18 -13.17
N PRO A 444 -14.39 18.62 -12.83
CA PRO A 444 -15.09 19.67 -13.56
C PRO A 444 -14.27 20.98 -13.64
N PRO A 445 -14.42 21.80 -14.70
CA PRO A 445 -13.64 23.06 -14.87
C PRO A 445 -13.76 24.07 -13.72
N ASP A 446 -14.88 24.05 -13.00
CA ASP A 446 -15.23 24.92 -11.87
C ASP A 446 -14.65 24.45 -10.52
N ALA A 447 -14.05 23.25 -10.47
CA ALA A 447 -13.51 22.65 -9.24
C ALA A 447 -12.25 23.34 -8.68
N GLU A 448 -11.74 24.41 -9.30
CA GLU A 448 -10.66 25.21 -8.74
C GLU A 448 -11.03 25.84 -7.40
N LYS A 449 -12.26 26.34 -7.26
CA LYS A 449 -12.74 26.93 -6.00
C LYS A 449 -12.75 25.91 -4.87
N LEU A 450 -13.07 24.65 -5.19
CA LEU A 450 -12.98 23.55 -4.24
C LEU A 450 -11.54 23.34 -3.78
N LEU A 451 -10.58 23.31 -4.70
CA LEU A 451 -9.16 23.18 -4.36
C LEU A 451 -8.70 24.31 -3.43
N GLU A 452 -9.06 25.56 -3.72
CA GLU A 452 -8.71 26.71 -2.87
C GLU A 452 -9.30 26.60 -1.46
N ARG A 453 -10.54 26.12 -1.31
CA ARG A 453 -11.17 25.87 0.00
C ARG A 453 -10.49 24.74 0.77
N LEU A 454 -10.17 23.64 0.10
CA LEU A 454 -9.44 22.52 0.70
C LEU A 454 -8.06 22.97 1.20
N MET A 455 -7.33 23.72 0.37
CA MET A 455 -6.03 24.30 0.74
C MET A 455 -6.14 25.25 1.93
N THR A 456 -7.12 26.14 1.93
CA THR A 456 -7.36 27.07 3.05
C THR A 456 -7.62 26.33 4.35
N SER A 457 -8.45 25.28 4.30
CA SER A 457 -8.78 24.45 5.46
C SER A 457 -7.55 23.70 6.00
N ALA A 458 -6.75 23.11 5.09
CA ALA A 458 -5.54 22.39 5.45
C ALA A 458 -4.49 23.30 6.11
N LEU A 459 -4.25 24.49 5.54
CA LEU A 459 -3.30 25.48 6.07
C LEU A 459 -3.76 26.05 7.42
N ALA A 460 -5.06 26.36 7.57
CA ALA A 460 -5.61 26.81 8.84
C ALA A 460 -5.42 25.77 9.95
N ALA A 461 -5.57 24.48 9.63
CA ALA A 461 -5.37 23.40 10.59
C ALA A 461 -3.90 23.15 10.94
N ALA A 462 -2.97 23.39 10.01
CA ALA A 462 -1.53 23.22 10.22
C ALA A 462 -0.92 24.21 11.25
N THR A 463 -1.58 25.35 11.50
CA THR A 463 -1.15 26.33 12.53
C THR A 463 -1.44 25.90 13.96
N ARG A 464 -2.16 24.77 14.18
CA ARG A 464 -2.39 24.21 15.51
C ARG A 464 -1.22 23.28 15.89
N PRO A 465 -0.61 23.43 17.07
CA PRO A 465 0.56 22.63 17.45
C PRO A 465 0.25 21.12 17.39
N ARG A 466 1.18 20.35 16.83
CA ARG A 466 1.15 18.87 16.88
C ARG A 466 0.94 18.46 18.34
N ARG A 467 -0.17 17.78 18.65
CA ARG A 467 -0.37 17.20 19.99
C ARG A 467 0.73 16.15 20.20
N SER A 468 1.75 16.49 20.97
CA SER A 468 2.73 15.53 21.46
C SER A 468 2.01 14.43 22.22
N ALA A 469 2.34 13.17 21.94
CA ALA A 469 1.71 11.98 22.53
C ALA A 469 1.74 11.96 24.08
N ASP A 470 2.59 12.78 24.71
CA ASP A 470 2.68 12.91 26.17
C ASP A 470 1.45 13.54 26.83
N GLN A 471 0.64 14.32 26.12
CA GLN A 471 -0.52 14.99 26.74
C GLN A 471 -1.78 14.11 26.84
N ALA A 472 -1.78 12.91 26.24
CA ALA A 472 -2.92 11.98 26.32
C ALA A 472 -2.86 11.02 27.52
N ARG A 473 -1.80 11.04 28.33
CA ARG A 473 -1.58 10.07 29.43
C ARG A 473 -1.81 10.58 30.85
N VAL A 474 -2.26 11.81 31.05
CA VAL A 474 -2.61 12.30 32.39
C VAL A 474 -4.10 12.60 32.46
N ARG A 475 -4.89 11.55 32.75
CA ARG A 475 -6.12 11.70 33.53
C ARG A 475 -5.96 10.82 34.77
N PRO A 476 -5.82 11.40 35.97
CA PRO A 476 -5.85 10.61 37.19
C PRO A 476 -7.26 10.05 37.36
N LYS A 477 -7.34 8.78 37.72
CA LYS A 477 -8.52 8.23 38.41
C LYS A 477 -8.34 8.47 39.90
#